data_AF-A0A501XTF2-F1
#
_entry.id   AF-A0A501XTF2-F1
#
_cell.length_a   1.000
_cell.length_b   1.000
_cell.length_c   1.000
_cell.angle_alpha   90.00
_cell.angle_beta   90.00
_cell.angle_gamma   90.00
#
_symmetry.space_group_name_H-M   'P 1'
#
loop_
_entity.id
_entity.type
_entity.pdbx_description
1 polymer ?
#
loop_
_entity_poly.entity_id
_entity_poly.type
_entity_poly.pdbx_seq_one_letter_code
_entity_poly.pdbx_strand_id
1 'polypeptide(L)'
;MLQIVQGMYFRPVPLTDTLHRGIFYTNLRAFREQTLTFVFGRLLPSTTFDGPRTFTVEAREQLEAQSPSGTLEVLAATSGDQLLDEVAAVVAFCTKATCVRDHDMARRLISAQQGEERNRRGPASLLRQTFDATVILTDEGVADLERFTRSLLGLQRKSYEAVIRAIRQIVDATLIVDEDAALAYTLMVAALESLGQASESEPAVWEDYDPSKRHRIDAATQGLDDVVRARIESAVLANEHHGLQRQFVAFVLDHVEPSFYRNEAVGAIRPIKTTELPNALRQAYSIRSRTVHALERWLGRFGWQAIVPIRHC
;
A
#
# COMPACT_ATOMS: atom_id res chain seq x y z
N MET A 1 7.17 4.72 -11.11
CA MET A 1 7.14 5.23 -12.50
C MET A 1 6.20 6.40 -12.68
N LEU A 2 4.93 6.29 -12.27
CA LEU A 2 3.85 7.22 -12.61
C LEU A 2 4.17 8.71 -12.38
N GLN A 3 4.95 9.08 -11.38
CA GLN A 3 5.36 10.49 -11.17
C GLN A 3 6.47 10.98 -12.12
N ILE A 4 7.42 10.11 -12.51
CA ILE A 4 8.56 10.48 -13.37
C ILE A 4 8.10 10.68 -14.82
N VAL A 5 7.30 9.73 -15.32
CA VAL A 5 6.85 9.69 -16.72
C VAL A 5 5.82 10.78 -17.07
N GLN A 6 5.52 11.70 -16.16
CA GLN A 6 4.64 12.85 -16.34
C GLN A 6 5.43 14.16 -16.56
N GLY A 7 6.70 14.07 -16.95
CA GLY A 7 7.53 15.23 -17.26
C GLY A 7 8.16 15.94 -16.05
N MET A 8 7.76 15.58 -14.82
CA MET A 8 7.98 16.36 -13.58
C MET A 8 9.45 16.57 -13.16
N TYR A 9 10.37 15.71 -13.60
CA TYR A 9 11.77 15.69 -13.13
C TYR A 9 12.82 15.86 -14.22
N PHE A 10 12.41 16.17 -15.44
CA PHE A 10 13.32 16.31 -16.57
C PHE A 10 13.86 17.74 -16.71
N ARG A 11 14.98 17.86 -17.41
CA ARG A 11 15.54 19.15 -17.84
C ARG A 11 14.57 19.85 -18.79
N PRO A 12 14.69 21.18 -18.99
CA PRO A 12 13.91 21.92 -19.97
C PRO A 12 14.38 21.64 -21.42
N VAL A 13 14.26 20.37 -21.83
CA VAL A 13 14.54 19.84 -23.17
C VAL A 13 13.26 19.27 -23.78
N PRO A 14 13.17 19.08 -25.10
CA PRO A 14 12.04 18.38 -25.70
C PRO A 14 11.85 17.00 -25.08
N LEU A 15 10.61 16.66 -24.75
CA LEU A 15 10.23 15.35 -24.24
C LEU A 15 9.57 14.52 -25.35
N THR A 16 9.70 13.20 -25.27
CA THR A 16 8.83 12.27 -25.99
C THR A 16 7.43 12.27 -25.37
N ASP A 17 6.43 11.76 -26.10
CA ASP A 17 5.06 11.60 -25.62
C ASP A 17 4.49 10.31 -26.21
N THR A 18 4.59 9.22 -25.44
CA THR A 18 4.22 7.87 -25.87
C THR A 18 2.94 7.44 -25.18
N LEU A 19 1.96 6.99 -25.97
CA LEU A 19 0.68 6.49 -25.46
C LEU A 19 0.74 4.99 -25.19
N HIS A 20 0.73 4.62 -23.92
CA HIS A 20 0.62 3.23 -23.47
C HIS A 20 -0.85 2.83 -23.30
N ARG A 21 -1.21 1.65 -23.78
CA ARG A 21 -2.57 1.10 -23.70
C ARG A 21 -2.57 -0.26 -23.01
N GLY A 22 -3.56 -0.50 -22.17
CA GLY A 22 -3.75 -1.78 -21.50
C GLY A 22 -5.21 -2.07 -21.20
N ILE A 23 -5.45 -3.26 -20.66
CA ILE A 23 -6.76 -3.69 -20.16
C ILE A 23 -6.60 -3.99 -18.68
N PHE A 24 -7.48 -3.41 -17.86
CA PHE A 24 -7.67 -3.80 -16.47
C PHE A 24 -8.93 -4.64 -16.35
N TYR A 25 -8.84 -5.78 -15.70
CA TYR A 25 -9.95 -6.62 -15.29
C TYR A 25 -10.36 -6.24 -13.87
N THR A 26 -11.64 -5.96 -13.67
CA THR A 26 -12.14 -5.30 -12.45
C THR A 26 -13.60 -5.67 -12.15
N ASN A 27 -14.00 -5.52 -10.89
CA ASN A 27 -15.40 -5.52 -10.48
C ASN A 27 -16.01 -4.11 -10.48
N LEU A 28 -15.25 -3.06 -10.82
CA LEU A 28 -15.75 -1.69 -10.95
C LEU A 28 -16.77 -1.56 -12.08
N ARG A 29 -17.88 -0.90 -11.76
CA ARG A 29 -18.92 -0.49 -12.71
C ARG A 29 -19.11 1.02 -12.62
N ALA A 30 -18.62 1.74 -13.62
CA ALA A 30 -19.00 3.13 -13.84
C ALA A 30 -20.50 3.20 -14.21
N PHE A 31 -21.21 4.19 -13.68
CA PHE A 31 -22.66 4.36 -13.96
C PHE A 31 -22.94 4.96 -15.34
N ARG A 32 -21.94 5.63 -15.93
CA ARG A 32 -21.98 6.19 -17.29
C ARG A 32 -20.89 5.52 -18.11
N GLU A 33 -21.20 5.15 -19.36
CA GLU A 33 -20.25 4.60 -20.35
C GLU A 33 -19.33 5.69 -20.93
N GLN A 34 -18.90 6.63 -20.08
CA GLN A 34 -18.11 7.80 -20.45
C GLN A 34 -16.64 7.57 -20.12
N THR A 35 -15.77 8.11 -20.96
CA THR A 35 -14.32 8.11 -20.70
C THR A 35 -14.01 8.95 -19.46
N LEU A 36 -13.50 8.31 -18.42
CA LEU A 36 -13.03 8.96 -17.21
C LEU A 36 -11.61 9.48 -17.48
N THR A 37 -11.37 10.77 -17.23
CA THR A 37 -10.06 11.41 -17.46
C THR A 37 -9.48 11.85 -16.13
N PHE A 38 -8.22 11.48 -15.90
CA PHE A 38 -7.46 11.74 -14.69
C PHE A 38 -6.10 12.33 -15.04
N VAL A 39 -5.39 12.86 -14.04
CA VAL A 39 -4.01 13.34 -14.22
C VAL A 39 -3.05 12.27 -14.80
N PHE A 40 -3.29 10.98 -14.53
CA PHE A 40 -2.45 9.88 -15.05
C PHE A 40 -2.80 9.42 -16.47
N GLY A 41 -3.95 9.82 -17.03
CA GLY A 41 -4.45 9.29 -18.29
C GLY A 41 -5.97 9.12 -18.32
N ARG A 42 -6.45 8.13 -19.08
CA ARG A 42 -7.88 7.85 -19.28
C ARG A 42 -8.23 6.41 -18.90
N LEU A 43 -9.41 6.23 -18.32
CA LEU A 43 -10.06 4.94 -18.13
C LEU A 43 -11.35 4.91 -18.95
N LEU A 44 -11.50 3.88 -19.79
CA LEU A 44 -12.64 3.68 -20.67
C LEU A 44 -13.36 2.39 -20.24
N PRO A 45 -14.48 2.49 -19.48
CA PRO A 45 -15.24 1.31 -19.06
C PRO A 45 -15.83 0.56 -20.27
N SER A 46 -15.69 -0.76 -20.28
CA SER A 46 -16.35 -1.64 -21.25
C SER A 46 -17.84 -1.81 -20.94
N THR A 47 -18.63 -1.97 -22.00
CA THR A 47 -20.08 -2.23 -21.94
C THR A 47 -20.43 -3.71 -21.81
N THR A 48 -19.42 -4.60 -21.74
CA THR A 48 -19.62 -6.05 -21.61
C THR A 48 -20.27 -6.46 -20.28
N PHE A 49 -21.24 -7.38 -20.36
CA PHE A 49 -22.04 -7.81 -19.21
C PHE A 49 -21.52 -9.06 -18.49
N ASP A 50 -20.85 -9.97 -19.20
CA ASP A 50 -20.39 -11.25 -18.66
C ASP A 50 -18.92 -11.23 -18.21
N GLY A 51 -18.63 -11.95 -17.11
CA GLY A 51 -17.29 -12.09 -16.54
C GLY A 51 -16.79 -10.86 -15.77
N PRO A 52 -15.49 -10.82 -15.40
CA PRO A 52 -14.84 -9.61 -14.91
C PRO A 52 -15.00 -8.46 -15.89
N ARG A 53 -15.41 -7.29 -15.42
CA ARG A 53 -15.54 -6.09 -16.26
C ARG A 53 -14.17 -5.64 -16.72
N THR A 54 -14.09 -5.04 -17.90
CA THR A 54 -12.84 -4.50 -18.42
C THR A 54 -12.87 -2.98 -18.46
N PHE A 55 -11.79 -2.35 -18.03
CA PHE A 55 -11.51 -0.94 -18.28
C PHE A 55 -10.31 -0.88 -19.22
N THR A 56 -10.45 -0.28 -20.40
CA THR A 56 -9.29 0.05 -21.23
C THR A 56 -8.61 1.26 -20.60
N VAL A 57 -7.32 1.13 -20.30
CA VAL A 57 -6.50 2.21 -19.76
C VAL A 57 -5.64 2.81 -20.87
N GLU A 58 -5.53 4.13 -20.87
CA GLU A 58 -4.61 4.87 -21.72
C GLU A 58 -3.78 5.81 -20.84
N ALA A 59 -2.50 5.51 -20.67
CA ALA A 59 -1.57 6.33 -19.89
C ALA A 59 -0.50 6.91 -20.82
N ARG A 60 -0.03 8.14 -20.55
CA ARG A 60 1.05 8.76 -21.32
C ARG A 60 2.36 8.68 -20.54
N GLU A 61 3.43 8.40 -21.28
CA GLU A 61 4.79 8.48 -20.79
C GLU A 61 5.56 9.54 -21.56
N GLN A 62 6.25 10.39 -20.80
CA GLN A 62 7.19 11.38 -21.29
C GLN A 62 8.58 11.02 -20.77
N LEU A 63 9.59 11.09 -21.65
CA LEU A 63 11.01 10.94 -21.35
C LEU A 63 11.79 12.05 -22.06
N GLU A 64 13.03 12.34 -21.65
CA GLU A 64 13.88 13.29 -22.38
C GLU A 64 14.19 12.78 -23.79
N ALA A 65 13.85 13.55 -24.83
CA ALA A 65 14.19 13.20 -26.21
C ALA A 65 15.65 13.51 -26.59
N GLN A 66 16.43 14.06 -25.65
CA GLN A 66 17.82 14.47 -25.84
C GLN A 66 18.68 14.13 -24.63
N SER A 67 19.86 13.60 -24.87
CA SER A 67 20.85 13.24 -23.85
C SER A 67 21.46 14.48 -23.16
N PRO A 68 22.29 14.30 -22.12
CA PRO A 68 23.10 15.39 -21.55
C PRO A 68 24.05 16.07 -22.54
N SER A 69 24.46 15.40 -23.63
CA SER A 69 25.31 15.96 -24.69
C SER A 69 24.52 16.62 -25.84
N GLY A 70 23.18 16.69 -25.75
CA GLY A 70 22.32 17.30 -26.78
C GLY A 70 22.12 16.45 -28.03
N THR A 71 22.58 15.20 -28.04
CA THR A 71 22.21 14.22 -29.07
C THR A 71 20.82 13.67 -28.80
N LEU A 72 20.10 13.23 -29.83
CA LEU A 72 18.82 12.53 -29.63
C LEU A 72 19.01 11.29 -28.75
N GLU A 73 18.08 11.07 -27.83
CA GLU A 73 18.04 9.84 -27.03
C GLU A 73 17.62 8.63 -27.87
N VAL A 74 18.13 7.46 -27.50
CA VAL A 74 17.79 6.19 -28.17
C VAL A 74 16.53 5.58 -27.55
N LEU A 75 16.29 5.82 -26.27
CA LEU A 75 15.13 5.32 -25.54
C LEU A 75 13.96 6.31 -25.61
N ALA A 76 13.08 6.15 -26.59
CA ALA A 76 11.91 7.02 -26.73
C ALA A 76 10.77 6.72 -25.72
N ALA A 77 10.71 5.50 -25.20
CA ALA A 77 9.70 4.99 -24.27
C ALA A 77 10.21 3.75 -23.51
N THR A 78 9.62 3.45 -22.35
CA THR A 78 9.69 2.12 -21.71
C THR A 78 8.61 1.19 -22.28
N SER A 79 8.43 -0.02 -21.72
CA SER A 79 7.31 -0.89 -22.11
C SER A 79 5.95 -0.41 -21.60
N GLY A 80 5.91 0.58 -20.71
CA GLY A 80 4.69 1.05 -20.05
C GLY A 80 4.13 0.10 -18.98
N ASP A 81 4.62 -1.14 -18.85
CA ASP A 81 4.09 -2.15 -17.90
C ASP A 81 4.01 -1.61 -16.47
N GLN A 82 5.13 -1.12 -15.93
CA GLN A 82 5.18 -0.61 -14.55
C GLN A 82 4.31 0.65 -14.37
N LEU A 83 4.14 1.47 -15.42
CA LEU A 83 3.21 2.60 -15.38
C LEU A 83 1.76 2.09 -15.26
N LEU A 84 1.38 1.11 -16.07
CA LEU A 84 0.04 0.53 -16.04
C LEU A 84 -0.22 -0.25 -14.73
N ASP A 85 0.78 -0.93 -14.17
CA ASP A 85 0.68 -1.62 -12.87
C ASP A 85 0.53 -0.63 -11.71
N GLU A 86 1.26 0.49 -11.71
CA GLU A 86 1.10 1.54 -10.70
C GLU A 86 -0.27 2.24 -10.82
N VAL A 87 -0.79 2.46 -12.03
CA VAL A 87 -2.15 2.97 -12.23
C VAL A 87 -3.19 1.95 -11.73
N ALA A 88 -3.05 0.66 -12.05
CA ALA A 88 -3.96 -0.39 -11.57
C ALA A 88 -4.00 -0.43 -10.04
N ALA A 89 -2.84 -0.39 -9.39
CA ALA A 89 -2.72 -0.39 -7.94
C ALA A 89 -3.35 0.86 -7.30
N VAL A 90 -3.14 2.06 -7.85
CA VAL A 90 -3.79 3.29 -7.37
C VAL A 90 -5.31 3.21 -7.52
N VAL A 91 -5.82 2.74 -8.67
CA VAL A 91 -7.27 2.56 -8.88
C VAL A 91 -7.85 1.54 -7.89
N ALA A 92 -7.23 0.36 -7.73
CA ALA A 92 -7.66 -0.67 -6.79
C ALA A 92 -7.73 -0.15 -5.34
N PHE A 93 -6.68 0.56 -4.92
CA PHE A 93 -6.55 1.12 -3.58
C PHE A 93 -7.61 2.19 -3.29
N CYS A 94 -7.76 3.20 -4.15
CA CYS A 94 -8.72 4.29 -3.94
C CYS A 94 -10.17 3.82 -3.98
N THR A 95 -10.50 2.90 -4.89
CA THR A 95 -11.88 2.44 -5.09
C THR A 95 -12.27 1.23 -4.23
N LYS A 96 -11.33 0.71 -3.42
CA LYS A 96 -11.50 -0.50 -2.59
C LYS A 96 -12.05 -1.67 -3.43
N ALA A 97 -11.48 -1.87 -4.62
CA ALA A 97 -11.98 -2.80 -5.63
C ALA A 97 -10.85 -3.64 -6.23
N THR A 98 -11.19 -4.76 -6.87
CA THR A 98 -10.22 -5.55 -7.64
C THR A 98 -9.93 -4.82 -8.94
N CYS A 99 -8.67 -4.52 -9.24
CA CYS A 99 -8.24 -3.94 -10.52
C CYS A 99 -6.85 -4.50 -10.87
N VAL A 100 -6.78 -5.41 -11.85
CA VAL A 100 -5.54 -6.13 -12.21
C VAL A 100 -5.42 -6.31 -13.73
N ARG A 101 -4.21 -6.53 -14.24
CA ARG A 101 -3.99 -6.86 -15.67
C ARG A 101 -4.21 -8.33 -16.02
N ASP A 102 -4.22 -9.22 -15.04
CA ASP A 102 -4.42 -10.66 -15.22
C ASP A 102 -5.92 -11.03 -15.18
N HIS A 103 -6.41 -11.63 -16.26
CA HIS A 103 -7.80 -12.03 -16.39
C HIS A 103 -8.19 -13.17 -15.43
N ASP A 104 -7.34 -14.18 -15.27
CA ASP A 104 -7.63 -15.35 -14.44
C ASP A 104 -7.54 -15.01 -12.96
N MET A 105 -6.63 -14.12 -12.57
CA MET A 105 -6.60 -13.53 -11.23
C MET A 105 -7.91 -12.80 -10.92
N ALA A 106 -8.35 -11.89 -11.80
CA ALA A 106 -9.61 -11.18 -11.64
C ALA A 106 -10.81 -12.13 -11.63
N ARG A 107 -10.83 -13.12 -12.52
CA ARG A 107 -11.88 -14.15 -12.62
C ARG A 107 -11.96 -14.96 -11.33
N ARG A 108 -10.84 -15.42 -10.77
CA ARG A 108 -10.81 -16.15 -9.50
C ARG A 108 -11.33 -15.30 -8.33
N LEU A 109 -10.81 -14.08 -8.19
CA LEU A 109 -11.11 -13.22 -7.04
C LEU A 109 -12.54 -12.65 -7.06
N ILE A 110 -13.06 -12.28 -8.24
CA ILE A 110 -14.39 -11.69 -8.43
C ILE A 110 -15.46 -12.79 -8.66
N SER A 111 -15.13 -13.85 -9.39
CA SER A 111 -16.10 -14.84 -9.88
C SER A 111 -16.19 -16.12 -9.04
N ALA A 112 -15.62 -16.14 -7.83
CA ALA A 112 -15.79 -17.21 -6.83
C ALA A 112 -17.24 -17.35 -6.28
N GLN A 113 -18.25 -16.81 -6.99
CA GLN A 113 -19.61 -16.68 -6.52
C GLN A 113 -20.64 -17.17 -7.54
N GLN A 114 -20.89 -18.49 -7.52
CA GLN A 114 -22.10 -19.23 -7.95
C GLN A 114 -22.20 -20.53 -7.09
N GLY A 115 -23.35 -21.04 -6.62
CA GLY A 115 -24.72 -20.51 -6.54
C GLY A 115 -25.10 -19.98 -5.14
N GLU A 116 -26.39 -19.83 -4.83
CA GLU A 116 -26.94 -19.05 -3.67
C GLU A 116 -26.38 -19.34 -2.26
N GLU A 117 -25.62 -20.41 -2.05
CA GLU A 117 -24.85 -20.72 -0.82
C GLU A 117 -23.63 -19.76 -0.59
N ARG A 118 -23.70 -18.56 -1.19
CA ARG A 118 -22.63 -17.84 -1.90
C ARG A 118 -21.64 -17.06 -1.03
N ASN A 119 -22.03 -16.68 0.20
CA ASN A 119 -21.35 -15.63 0.98
C ASN A 119 -20.50 -16.13 2.17
N ARG A 120 -20.26 -17.44 2.30
CA ARG A 120 -19.66 -18.01 3.53
C ARG A 120 -18.21 -18.50 3.44
N ARG A 121 -17.61 -18.64 2.23
CA ARG A 121 -16.32 -19.35 2.04
C ARG A 121 -15.47 -18.90 0.83
N GLY A 122 -15.49 -17.62 0.45
CA GLY A 122 -14.67 -17.10 -0.67
C GLY A 122 -14.02 -15.76 -0.36
N PRO A 123 -13.27 -15.14 -1.30
CA PRO A 123 -12.52 -13.91 -1.07
C PRO A 123 -13.35 -12.77 -0.47
N ALA A 124 -14.59 -12.58 -0.95
CA ALA A 124 -15.54 -11.58 -0.44
C ALA A 124 -15.97 -11.80 1.03
N SER A 125 -15.79 -13.00 1.59
CA SER A 125 -16.00 -13.26 3.02
C SER A 125 -14.83 -12.81 3.90
N LEU A 126 -13.65 -12.58 3.31
CA LEU A 126 -12.46 -12.03 3.95
C LEU A 126 -12.41 -10.50 3.79
N LEU A 127 -12.56 -10.01 2.55
CA LEU A 127 -12.59 -8.59 2.21
C LEU A 127 -13.82 -8.27 1.35
N ARG A 128 -14.90 -7.85 2.02
CA ARG A 128 -16.10 -7.26 1.37
C ARG A 128 -15.73 -5.98 0.62
N GLN A 129 -16.57 -5.58 -0.32
CA GLN A 129 -16.32 -4.52 -1.31
C GLN A 129 -15.21 -4.91 -2.30
N THR A 130 -13.98 -5.16 -1.85
CA THR A 130 -12.83 -5.49 -2.71
C THR A 130 -13.10 -6.63 -3.67
N PHE A 131 -13.76 -7.70 -3.19
CA PHE A 131 -14.12 -8.89 -3.98
C PHE A 131 -15.62 -9.07 -4.18
N ASP A 132 -16.44 -8.05 -3.90
CA ASP A 132 -17.87 -8.10 -4.21
C ASP A 132 -18.06 -8.19 -5.74
N ALA A 133 -19.07 -8.92 -6.22
CA ALA A 133 -19.26 -9.18 -7.65
C ALA A 133 -19.44 -7.91 -8.52
N THR A 134 -19.78 -6.77 -7.92
CA THR A 134 -19.75 -5.45 -8.56
C THR A 134 -19.57 -4.35 -7.52
N VAL A 135 -18.60 -3.46 -7.74
CA VAL A 135 -18.41 -2.21 -6.98
C VAL A 135 -18.88 -1.06 -7.86
N ILE A 136 -19.78 -0.20 -7.36
CA ILE A 136 -20.27 0.95 -8.13
C ILE A 136 -19.28 2.11 -7.99
N LEU A 137 -18.72 2.54 -9.12
CA LEU A 137 -17.93 3.76 -9.19
C LEU A 137 -18.88 4.96 -9.38
N THR A 138 -19.10 5.69 -8.29
CA THR A 138 -19.96 6.89 -8.24
C THR A 138 -19.22 8.12 -8.75
N ASP A 139 -19.95 9.19 -9.10
CA ASP A 139 -19.37 10.49 -9.48
C ASP A 139 -18.47 11.06 -8.35
N GLU A 140 -18.81 10.79 -7.08
CA GLU A 140 -17.99 11.10 -5.90
C GLU A 140 -16.68 10.28 -5.87
N GLY A 141 -16.75 8.96 -6.07
CA GLY A 141 -15.56 8.10 -6.13
C GLY A 141 -14.62 8.42 -7.28
N VAL A 142 -15.13 8.93 -8.41
CA VAL A 142 -14.30 9.49 -9.50
C VAL A 142 -13.58 10.76 -9.04
N ALA A 143 -14.29 11.68 -8.37
CA ALA A 143 -13.70 12.91 -7.85
C ALA A 143 -12.65 12.64 -6.75
N ASP A 144 -12.86 11.63 -5.92
CA ASP A 144 -11.93 11.21 -4.87
C ASP A 144 -10.67 10.57 -5.44
N LEU A 145 -10.79 9.69 -6.45
CA LEU A 145 -9.65 9.11 -7.17
C LEU A 145 -8.80 10.19 -7.86
N GLU A 146 -9.43 11.19 -8.49
CA GLU A 146 -8.72 12.32 -9.10
C GLU A 146 -8.02 13.19 -8.04
N ARG A 147 -8.71 13.51 -6.93
CA ARG A 147 -8.12 14.28 -5.81
C ARG A 147 -6.93 13.54 -5.20
N PHE A 148 -7.09 12.25 -4.92
CA PHE A 148 -6.03 11.39 -4.38
C PHE A 148 -4.83 11.34 -5.32
N THR A 149 -5.06 11.12 -6.61
CA THR A 149 -3.92 10.96 -7.54
C THR A 149 -3.19 12.28 -7.76
N ARG A 150 -3.89 13.43 -7.75
CA ARG A 150 -3.24 14.75 -7.74
C ARG A 150 -2.37 14.96 -6.50
N SER A 151 -2.88 14.64 -5.31
CA SER A 151 -2.09 14.71 -4.07
C SER A 151 -0.88 13.78 -4.11
N LEU A 152 -1.05 12.53 -4.58
CA LEU A 152 0.02 11.54 -4.71
C LEU A 152 1.15 12.03 -5.63
N LEU A 153 0.83 12.57 -6.80
CA LEU A 153 1.84 13.06 -7.75
C LEU A 153 2.48 14.39 -7.31
N GLY A 154 1.79 15.16 -6.45
CA GLY A 154 2.32 16.37 -5.83
C GLY A 154 3.29 16.13 -4.66
N LEU A 155 3.46 14.89 -4.20
CA LEU A 155 4.40 14.56 -3.12
C LEU A 155 5.86 14.77 -3.53
N GLN A 156 6.71 15.14 -2.57
CA GLN A 156 8.17 15.07 -2.76
C GLN A 156 8.61 13.64 -3.07
N ARG A 157 9.68 13.49 -3.86
CA ARG A 157 10.08 12.20 -4.44
C ARG A 157 10.17 11.05 -3.44
N LYS A 158 10.86 11.26 -2.32
CA LYS A 158 11.02 10.27 -1.23
C LYS A 158 9.68 9.84 -0.63
N SER A 159 8.77 10.79 -0.41
CA SER A 159 7.42 10.54 0.13
C SER A 159 6.54 9.81 -0.89
N TYR A 160 6.61 10.20 -2.18
CA TYR A 160 5.94 9.48 -3.26
C TYR A 160 6.41 8.02 -3.34
N GLU A 161 7.72 7.76 -3.29
CA GLU A 161 8.28 6.41 -3.33
C GLU A 161 7.80 5.54 -2.16
N ALA A 162 7.77 6.09 -0.94
CA ALA A 162 7.23 5.40 0.22
C ALA A 162 5.73 5.08 0.06
N VAL A 163 4.93 6.06 -0.39
CA VAL A 163 3.48 5.92 -0.54
C VAL A 163 3.12 4.95 -1.68
N ILE A 164 3.69 5.08 -2.87
CA ILE A 164 3.37 4.17 -3.99
C ILE A 164 3.80 2.73 -3.70
N ARG A 165 4.91 2.53 -2.96
CA ARG A 165 5.34 1.21 -2.50
C ARG A 165 4.34 0.62 -1.50
N ALA A 166 3.86 1.41 -0.54
CA ALA A 166 2.87 0.94 0.42
C ALA A 166 1.51 0.63 -0.24
N ILE A 167 1.05 1.47 -1.18
CA ILE A 167 -0.15 1.23 -2.00
C ILE A 167 -0.04 -0.12 -2.71
N ARG A 168 1.05 -0.33 -3.46
CA ARG A 168 1.29 -1.60 -4.17
C ARG A 168 1.29 -2.78 -3.21
N GLN A 169 2.04 -2.70 -2.12
CA GLN A 169 2.13 -3.80 -1.16
C GLN A 169 0.79 -4.09 -0.45
N ILE A 170 -0.08 -3.10 -0.23
CA ILE A 170 -1.44 -3.31 0.27
C ILE A 170 -2.31 -4.00 -0.79
N VAL A 171 -2.23 -3.60 -2.06
CA VAL A 171 -2.97 -4.24 -3.16
C VAL A 171 -2.49 -5.68 -3.37
N ASP A 172 -1.18 -5.91 -3.46
CA ASP A 172 -0.60 -7.25 -3.57
C ASP A 172 -1.06 -8.14 -2.39
N ALA A 173 -1.13 -7.58 -1.18
CA ALA A 173 -1.63 -8.27 0.00
C ALA A 173 -3.13 -8.60 -0.06
N THR A 174 -3.99 -7.75 -0.64
CA THR A 174 -5.40 -8.12 -0.81
C THR A 174 -5.54 -9.26 -1.82
N LEU A 175 -4.80 -9.22 -2.94
CA LEU A 175 -4.88 -10.21 -4.01
C LEU A 175 -4.53 -11.64 -3.56
N ILE A 176 -3.67 -11.80 -2.55
CA ILE A 176 -3.29 -13.12 -2.01
C ILE A 176 -4.11 -13.58 -0.78
N VAL A 177 -5.08 -12.78 -0.29
CA VAL A 177 -5.74 -13.04 1.00
C VAL A 177 -6.50 -14.36 1.07
N ASP A 178 -6.98 -14.87 -0.08
CA ASP A 178 -7.68 -16.15 -0.20
C ASP A 178 -6.73 -17.36 -0.22
N GLU A 179 -5.46 -17.15 -0.57
CA GLU A 179 -4.40 -18.18 -0.55
C GLU A 179 -3.71 -18.26 0.81
N ASP A 180 -3.27 -17.10 1.32
CA ASP A 180 -2.60 -16.99 2.62
C ASP A 180 -2.99 -15.67 3.31
N ALA A 181 -4.09 -15.74 4.07
CA ALA A 181 -4.56 -14.64 4.89
C ALA A 181 -3.53 -14.18 5.95
N ALA A 182 -2.63 -15.05 6.40
CA ALA A 182 -1.61 -14.69 7.40
C ALA A 182 -0.45 -13.90 6.77
N LEU A 183 -0.03 -14.29 5.56
CA LEU A 183 0.93 -13.52 4.76
C LEU A 183 0.33 -12.19 4.30
N ALA A 184 -0.89 -12.19 3.75
CA ALA A 184 -1.64 -10.98 3.39
C ALA A 184 -1.64 -9.97 4.55
N TYR A 185 -2.07 -10.41 5.73
CA TYR A 185 -2.09 -9.58 6.93
C TYR A 185 -0.70 -9.07 7.34
N THR A 186 0.32 -9.93 7.25
CA THR A 186 1.73 -9.58 7.52
C THR A 186 2.22 -8.49 6.55
N LEU A 187 1.85 -8.56 5.26
CA LEU A 187 2.21 -7.57 4.25
C LEU A 187 1.47 -6.24 4.47
N MET A 188 0.19 -6.24 4.84
CA MET A 188 -0.57 -5.04 5.18
C MET A 188 0.03 -4.30 6.38
N VAL A 189 0.35 -5.03 7.46
CA VAL A 189 1.02 -4.45 8.64
C VAL A 189 2.38 -3.88 8.27
N ALA A 190 3.17 -4.59 7.46
CA ALA A 190 4.49 -4.11 7.01
C ALA A 190 4.41 -2.87 6.12
N ALA A 191 3.38 -2.73 5.28
CA ALA A 191 3.17 -1.55 4.45
C ALA A 191 2.82 -0.31 5.31
N LEU A 192 1.91 -0.45 6.27
CA LEU A 192 1.54 0.61 7.21
C LEU A 192 2.70 0.99 8.15
N GLU A 193 3.47 0.02 8.62
CA GLU A 193 4.69 0.25 9.40
C GLU A 193 5.74 1.02 8.56
N SER A 194 5.93 0.67 7.29
CA SER A 194 6.82 1.39 6.39
C SER A 194 6.37 2.82 6.10
N LEU A 195 5.07 3.12 6.17
CA LEU A 195 4.55 4.50 6.10
C LEU A 195 4.83 5.26 7.39
N GLY A 196 4.55 4.67 8.55
CA GLY A 196 4.81 5.29 9.86
C GLY A 196 6.30 5.57 10.13
N GLN A 197 7.20 4.76 9.56
CA GLN A 197 8.65 5.02 9.57
C GLN A 197 9.09 6.08 8.55
N ALA A 198 8.30 6.31 7.50
CA ALA A 198 8.58 7.32 6.47
C ALA A 198 8.03 8.71 6.82
N SER A 199 6.98 8.79 7.63
CA SER A 199 6.56 10.02 8.31
C SER A 199 7.57 10.44 9.37
N GLU A 200 7.80 11.74 9.50
CA GLU A 200 8.61 12.32 10.57
C GLU A 200 7.90 12.16 11.92
N SER A 201 8.12 11.02 12.57
CA SER A 201 7.60 10.75 13.92
C SER A 201 8.51 11.37 14.97
N GLU A 202 7.92 11.91 16.04
CA GLU A 202 8.69 12.42 17.18
C GLU A 202 9.61 11.32 17.77
N PRO A 203 10.83 11.67 18.20
CA PRO A 203 11.74 10.71 18.80
C PRO A 203 11.17 10.18 20.13
N ALA A 204 11.22 8.87 20.32
CA ALA A 204 10.75 8.23 21.55
C ALA A 204 11.52 8.74 22.77
N VAL A 205 10.79 9.07 23.85
CA VAL A 205 11.37 9.51 25.13
C VAL A 205 11.54 8.33 26.09
N TRP A 206 12.36 8.50 27.14
CA TRP A 206 12.65 7.42 28.09
C TRP A 206 11.41 6.97 28.86
N GLU A 207 10.48 7.89 29.12
CA GLU A 207 9.18 7.66 29.75
C GLU A 207 8.30 6.68 28.96
N ASP A 208 8.47 6.59 27.64
CA ASP A 208 7.71 5.68 26.79
C ASP A 208 8.22 4.23 26.85
N TYR A 209 9.44 4.01 27.37
CA TYR A 209 10.09 2.70 27.42
C TYR A 209 9.30 1.74 28.32
N ASP A 210 9.30 0.44 27.99
CA ASP A 210 8.50 -0.56 28.72
C ASP A 210 8.75 -0.45 30.25
N PRO A 211 7.73 -0.16 31.08
CA PRO A 211 7.96 0.16 32.49
C PRO A 211 8.70 -0.94 33.27
N SER A 212 8.49 -2.21 32.91
CA SER A 212 9.12 -3.35 33.58
C SER A 212 10.61 -3.48 33.23
N LYS A 213 11.00 -3.08 32.02
CA LYS A 213 12.41 -3.00 31.59
C LYS A 213 13.05 -1.69 32.06
N ARG A 214 12.33 -0.56 31.97
CA ARG A 214 12.77 0.77 32.38
C ARG A 214 13.25 0.74 33.82
N HIS A 215 12.42 0.25 34.74
CA HIS A 215 12.78 0.13 36.15
C HIS A 215 14.01 -0.76 36.43
N ARG A 216 14.30 -1.76 35.57
CA ARG A 216 15.53 -2.56 35.71
C ARG A 216 16.77 -1.77 35.28
N ILE A 217 16.63 -0.92 34.26
CA ILE A 217 17.72 -0.08 33.74
C ILE A 217 17.92 1.15 34.65
N ASP A 218 16.85 1.78 35.13
CA ASP A 218 16.87 2.85 36.13
C ASP A 218 17.64 2.40 37.39
N ALA A 219 17.33 1.20 37.89
CA ALA A 219 18.00 0.59 39.03
C ALA A 219 19.47 0.22 38.74
N ALA A 220 19.77 -0.33 37.55
CA ALA A 220 21.14 -0.69 37.15
C ALA A 220 22.03 0.54 36.86
N THR A 221 21.42 1.69 36.55
CA THR A 221 22.10 2.98 36.31
C THR A 221 22.06 3.89 37.54
N GLN A 222 21.53 3.44 38.67
CA GLN A 222 21.40 4.25 39.88
C GLN A 222 22.79 4.62 40.43
N GLY A 223 23.04 5.92 40.63
CA GLY A 223 24.35 6.44 41.04
C GLY A 223 25.37 6.64 39.92
N LEU A 224 25.03 6.37 38.66
CA LEU A 224 25.80 6.86 37.51
C LEU A 224 25.55 8.36 37.29
N ASP A 225 26.57 9.04 36.77
CA ASP A 225 26.49 10.41 36.27
C ASP A 225 25.43 10.56 35.16
N ASP A 226 24.75 11.69 35.13
CA ASP A 226 23.59 11.91 34.26
C ASP A 226 23.97 11.92 32.77
N VAL A 227 25.19 12.33 32.42
CA VAL A 227 25.70 12.25 31.04
C VAL A 227 25.91 10.79 30.62
N VAL A 228 26.31 9.92 31.54
CA VAL A 228 26.46 8.47 31.29
C VAL A 228 25.10 7.79 31.21
N ARG A 229 24.18 8.14 32.12
CA ARG A 229 22.78 7.70 32.12
C ARG A 229 22.10 8.00 30.78
N ALA A 230 22.10 9.26 30.35
CA ALA A 230 21.45 9.68 29.10
C ALA A 230 22.02 8.98 27.87
N ARG A 231 23.33 8.68 27.84
CA ARG A 231 23.95 7.90 26.75
C ARG A 231 23.51 6.44 26.74
N ILE A 232 23.29 5.83 27.91
CA ILE A 232 22.76 4.46 28.03
C ILE A 232 21.29 4.44 27.58
N GLU A 233 20.46 5.36 28.08
CA GLU A 233 19.04 5.48 27.70
C GLU A 233 18.87 5.70 26.20
N SER A 234 19.63 6.62 25.60
CA SER A 234 19.65 6.86 24.16
C SER A 234 20.08 5.63 23.35
N ALA A 235 21.12 4.91 23.79
CA ALA A 235 21.58 3.68 23.13
C ALA A 235 20.57 2.52 23.25
N VAL A 236 19.82 2.45 24.35
CA VAL A 236 18.74 1.48 24.55
C VAL A 236 17.54 1.80 23.65
N LEU A 237 17.10 3.05 23.63
CA LEU A 237 16.01 3.52 22.76
C LEU A 237 16.33 3.29 21.27
N ALA A 238 17.58 3.54 20.85
CA ALA A 238 18.03 3.33 19.47
C ALA A 238 17.99 1.86 18.99
N ASN A 239 17.95 0.88 19.91
CA ASN A 239 17.90 -0.54 19.57
C ASN A 239 16.49 -1.16 19.71
N GLU A 240 15.49 -0.44 20.24
CA GLU A 240 14.25 -1.08 20.67
C GLU A 240 13.15 -1.16 19.60
N HIS A 241 12.79 -2.39 19.23
CA HIS A 241 11.68 -2.68 18.30
C HIS A 241 10.29 -2.30 18.84
N HIS A 242 10.15 -2.02 20.14
CA HIS A 242 8.90 -1.50 20.71
C HIS A 242 8.63 -0.06 20.31
N GLY A 243 9.66 0.73 19.97
CA GLY A 243 9.50 2.03 19.31
C GLY A 243 8.73 1.88 18.00
N LEU A 244 9.10 0.89 17.17
CA LEU A 244 8.42 0.62 15.89
C LEU A 244 6.96 0.17 16.08
N GLN A 245 6.68 -0.69 17.08
CA GLN A 245 5.29 -1.07 17.41
C GLN A 245 4.46 0.14 17.86
N ARG A 246 5.04 1.02 18.68
CA ARG A 246 4.38 2.23 19.17
C ARG A 246 4.12 3.21 18.03
N GLN A 247 5.12 3.47 17.19
CA GLN A 247 5.02 4.31 16.00
C GLN A 247 3.97 3.78 15.03
N PHE A 248 3.95 2.49 14.73
CA PHE A 248 2.91 1.87 13.91
C PHE A 248 1.50 2.07 14.48
N VAL A 249 1.30 1.82 15.78
CA VAL A 249 -0.01 2.01 16.43
C VAL A 249 -0.42 3.48 16.45
N ALA A 250 0.49 4.39 16.78
CA ALA A 250 0.23 5.84 16.81
C ALA A 250 -0.11 6.37 15.41
N PHE A 251 0.72 6.04 14.41
CA PHE A 251 0.52 6.42 13.01
C PHE A 251 -0.86 5.99 12.49
N VAL A 252 -1.23 4.72 12.69
CA VAL A 252 -2.54 4.23 12.24
C VAL A 252 -3.69 4.90 12.99
N LEU A 253 -3.58 5.13 14.31
CA LEU A 253 -4.65 5.78 15.07
C LEU A 253 -4.85 7.26 14.69
N ASP A 254 -3.76 7.96 14.34
CA ASP A 254 -3.79 9.36 13.88
C ASP A 254 -4.41 9.50 12.47
N HIS A 255 -4.27 8.47 11.63
CA HIS A 255 -4.76 8.45 10.24
C HIS A 255 -6.09 7.68 10.04
N VAL A 256 -6.78 7.26 11.11
CA VAL A 256 -8.11 6.65 11.03
C VAL A 256 -9.20 7.71 11.29
N GLU A 257 -9.91 8.07 10.23
CA GLU A 257 -11.00 9.04 10.31
C GLU A 257 -12.21 8.54 11.15
N PRO A 258 -13.02 9.46 11.74
CA PRO A 258 -14.26 9.09 12.44
C PRO A 258 -15.32 8.39 11.56
N SER A 259 -15.23 8.54 10.23
CA SER A 259 -16.04 7.89 9.20
C SER A 259 -15.90 6.35 9.25
N PHE A 260 -14.69 5.84 9.53
CA PHE A 260 -14.37 4.43 9.66
C PHE A 260 -15.28 3.69 10.66
N TYR A 261 -15.51 4.29 11.83
CA TYR A 261 -16.35 3.73 12.90
C TYR A 261 -17.85 3.95 12.69
N ARG A 262 -18.25 4.67 11.64
CA ARG A 262 -19.64 5.11 11.41
C ARG A 262 -20.11 4.68 10.02
N ASN A 263 -19.89 5.52 9.01
CA ASN A 263 -20.42 5.35 7.67
C ASN A 263 -19.85 4.10 7.00
N GLU A 264 -18.55 3.83 7.19
CA GLU A 264 -17.91 2.63 6.63
C GLU A 264 -18.23 1.34 7.40
N ALA A 265 -18.63 1.47 8.67
CA ALA A 265 -19.06 0.34 9.49
C ALA A 265 -20.50 -0.14 9.15
N VAL A 266 -21.26 0.60 8.34
CA VAL A 266 -22.62 0.22 7.93
C VAL A 266 -22.58 -1.07 7.10
N GLY A 267 -23.17 -2.15 7.64
CA GLY A 267 -23.17 -3.46 6.99
C GLY A 267 -21.89 -4.29 7.20
N ALA A 268 -20.94 -3.80 7.99
CA ALA A 268 -19.78 -4.58 8.43
C ALA A 268 -20.21 -5.67 9.44
N ILE A 269 -19.57 -6.85 9.35
CA ILE A 269 -19.82 -7.95 10.29
C ILE A 269 -18.91 -7.77 11.50
N ARG A 270 -19.48 -7.47 12.67
CA ARG A 270 -18.74 -7.21 13.93
C ARG A 270 -17.69 -6.09 13.77
N PRO A 271 -18.09 -4.85 13.43
CA PRO A 271 -17.15 -3.73 13.32
C PRO A 271 -16.39 -3.52 14.63
N ILE A 272 -15.09 -3.24 14.52
CA ILE A 272 -14.22 -3.00 15.66
C ILE A 272 -14.56 -1.66 16.34
N LYS A 273 -14.60 -1.63 17.68
CA LYS A 273 -14.82 -0.38 18.42
C LYS A 273 -13.54 0.44 18.48
N THR A 274 -13.67 1.77 18.58
CA THR A 274 -12.55 2.71 18.79
C THR A 274 -11.70 2.35 20.01
N THR A 275 -12.31 1.81 21.08
CA THR A 275 -11.60 1.33 22.28
C THR A 275 -10.86 0.00 22.10
N GLU A 276 -11.20 -0.78 21.07
CA GLU A 276 -10.62 -2.10 20.78
C GLU A 276 -9.48 -2.02 19.76
N LEU A 277 -9.53 -1.04 18.84
CA LEU A 277 -8.52 -0.87 17.78
C LEU A 277 -7.07 -0.78 18.28
N PRO A 278 -6.71 -0.02 19.34
CA PRO A 278 -5.32 0.05 19.82
C PRO A 278 -4.77 -1.32 20.24
N ASN A 279 -5.61 -2.18 20.82
CA ASN A 279 -5.22 -3.53 21.22
C ASN A 279 -5.13 -4.49 20.03
N ALA A 280 -6.05 -4.36 19.06
CA ALA A 280 -5.98 -5.13 17.82
C ALA A 280 -4.72 -4.79 17.00
N LEU A 281 -4.34 -3.52 16.90
CA LEU A 281 -3.10 -3.08 16.22
C LEU A 281 -1.84 -3.63 16.93
N ARG A 282 -1.80 -3.63 18.27
CA ARG A 282 -0.68 -4.25 19.00
C ARG A 282 -0.57 -5.75 18.72
N GLN A 283 -1.70 -6.45 18.70
CA GLN A 283 -1.74 -7.87 18.34
C GLN A 283 -1.32 -8.10 16.88
N ALA A 284 -1.75 -7.23 15.96
CA ALA A 284 -1.38 -7.26 14.54
C ALA A 284 0.15 -7.26 14.36
N TYR A 285 0.80 -6.26 14.96
CA TYR A 285 2.24 -6.12 14.97
C TYR A 285 2.95 -7.33 15.58
N SER A 286 2.43 -7.88 16.68
CA SER A 286 3.00 -9.06 17.35
C SER A 286 2.93 -10.33 16.49
N ILE A 287 1.96 -10.44 15.59
CA ILE A 287 1.86 -11.55 14.63
C ILE A 287 2.94 -11.35 13.56
N ARG A 288 2.97 -10.18 12.91
CA ARG A 288 3.95 -9.81 11.88
C ARG A 288 5.40 -10.01 12.36
N SER A 289 5.76 -9.47 13.53
CA SER A 289 7.09 -9.61 14.12
C SER A 289 7.46 -11.09 14.38
N ARG A 290 6.55 -11.90 14.92
CA ARG A 290 6.81 -13.34 15.13
C ARG A 290 6.99 -14.10 13.82
N THR A 291 6.23 -13.77 12.78
CA THR A 291 6.36 -14.36 11.43
C THR A 291 7.72 -14.01 10.82
N VAL A 292 8.14 -12.74 10.86
CA VAL A 292 9.45 -12.30 10.37
C VAL A 292 10.58 -13.01 11.12
N HIS A 293 10.58 -13.01 12.45
CA HIS A 293 11.59 -13.72 13.24
C HIS A 293 11.54 -15.25 13.09
N ALA A 294 10.39 -15.83 12.71
CA ALA A 294 10.35 -17.24 12.31
C ALA A 294 11.09 -17.44 10.99
N LEU A 295 10.77 -16.66 9.95
CA LEU A 295 11.42 -16.72 8.64
C LEU A 295 12.93 -16.51 8.74
N GLU A 296 13.40 -15.50 9.49
CA GLU A 296 14.82 -15.26 9.75
C GLU A 296 15.52 -16.47 10.40
N ARG A 297 14.87 -17.11 11.37
CA ARG A 297 15.40 -18.32 12.04
C ARG A 297 15.39 -19.55 11.13
N TRP A 298 14.41 -19.67 10.23
CA TRP A 298 14.37 -20.75 9.23
C TRP A 298 15.46 -20.55 8.17
N LEU A 299 15.56 -19.37 7.56
CA LEU A 299 16.61 -19.01 6.59
C LEU A 299 18.02 -19.12 7.21
N GLY A 300 18.18 -18.70 8.47
CA GLY A 300 19.43 -18.86 9.22
C GLY A 300 19.80 -20.32 9.54
N ARG A 301 18.85 -21.26 9.51
CA ARG A 301 19.10 -22.71 9.71
C ARG A 301 19.38 -23.46 8.41
N PHE A 302 18.87 -23.00 7.27
CA PHE A 302 19.03 -23.67 5.98
C PHE A 302 20.21 -23.18 5.14
N GLY A 303 20.95 -22.19 5.65
CA GLY A 303 22.12 -21.62 4.98
C GLY A 303 21.73 -20.61 3.91
N TRP A 304 22.54 -19.57 3.76
CA TRP A 304 22.33 -18.51 2.77
C TRP A 304 22.67 -18.98 1.36
N GLN A 305 21.77 -19.75 0.73
CA GLN A 305 21.73 -19.94 -0.72
C GLN A 305 20.27 -19.84 -1.20
N ALA A 306 20.01 -18.87 -2.08
CA ALA A 306 18.71 -18.56 -2.68
C ALA A 306 17.59 -18.06 -1.72
N ILE A 307 17.72 -16.82 -1.24
CA ILE A 307 16.76 -15.71 -1.45
C ILE A 307 17.54 -14.42 -1.21
N VAL A 308 17.78 -13.65 -2.28
CA VAL A 308 18.38 -12.31 -2.18
C VAL A 308 17.25 -11.31 -1.94
N PRO A 309 17.15 -10.64 -0.79
CA PRO A 309 16.27 -9.49 -0.66
C PRO A 309 16.86 -8.33 -1.47
N ILE A 310 16.04 -7.68 -2.29
CA ILE A 310 16.42 -6.50 -3.06
C ILE A 310 16.85 -5.39 -2.09
N ARG A 311 18.17 -5.18 -1.98
CA ARG A 311 18.79 -3.94 -1.51
C ARG A 311 19.60 -3.39 -2.68
N HIS A 312 19.31 -2.14 -3.04
CA HIS A 312 19.93 -1.37 -4.13
C HIS A 312 19.64 -1.88 -5.55
N CYS A 313 18.62 -1.30 -6.18
CA CYS A 313 18.80 -0.21 -7.16
C CYS A 313 17.59 0.72 -7.11
#